data_AF-A0A3Q3E245-F1
#
_entry.id   AF-A0A3Q3E245-F1
#
_cell.length_a   1.000
_cell.length_b   1.000
_cell.length_c   1.000
_cell.angle_alpha   90.00
_cell.angle_beta   90.00
_cell.angle_gamma   90.00
#
_symmetry.space_group_name_H-M   'P 1'
#
loop_
_entity.id
_entity.type
_entity.pdbx_description
1 polymer ?
#
loop_
_entity_poly.entity_id
_entity_poly.type
_entity_poly.pdbx_seq_one_letter_code
_entity_poly.pdbx_strand_id
1 'polypeptide(L)' 'MQKHQSPFPRIYVERTLAIIKPDAIHKSEEIEDIILTSGFTILQHKPLNPCVWLAEWLLKNNPNKPQICDGAVAEEAE' A
#
# COMPACT_ATOMS: atom_id res chain seq x y z
N MET A 1 -6.86 25.70 39.26
CA MET A 1 -6.28 25.38 37.94
C MET A 1 -5.83 23.92 37.96
N GLN A 2 -6.68 23.01 37.49
CA GLN A 2 -6.34 21.58 37.47
C GLN A 2 -5.50 21.30 36.22
N LYS A 3 -4.23 20.91 36.41
CA LYS A 3 -3.37 20.45 35.32
C LYS A 3 -3.79 19.03 34.96
N HIS A 4 -4.56 18.87 33.89
CA HIS A 4 -4.78 17.56 33.29
C HIS A 4 -3.44 17.06 32.72
N GLN A 5 -2.80 16.15 33.45
CA GLN A 5 -1.65 15.40 33.00
C GLN A 5 -2.17 14.30 32.05
N SER A 6 -1.72 14.32 30.79
CA SER A 6 -2.08 13.31 29.79
C SER A 6 -1.54 11.94 30.23
N PRO A 7 -2.38 10.88 30.34
CA PRO A 7 -2.01 9.62 30.99
C PRO A 7 -1.13 8.68 30.15
N PHE A 8 -0.74 9.09 28.93
CA PHE A 8 0.02 8.23 28.03
C PHE A 8 1.38 8.86 27.71
N PRO A 9 2.50 8.12 27.89
CA PRO A 9 3.78 8.55 27.36
C PRO A 9 3.64 8.66 25.85
N ARG A 10 3.74 9.88 25.32
CA ARG A 10 3.76 10.09 23.87
C ARG A 10 5.11 9.59 23.37
N ILE A 11 5.15 8.34 22.92
CA ILE A 11 6.35 7.77 22.28
C ILE A 11 6.50 8.49 20.94
N TYR A 12 7.55 9.31 20.83
CA TYR A 12 7.90 9.96 19.58
C TYR A 12 8.75 9.00 18.76
N VAL A 13 8.17 8.49 17.68
CA VAL A 13 8.88 7.66 16.71
C VAL A 13 9.32 8.54 15.54
N GLU A 14 10.61 8.54 15.25
CA GLU A 14 11.14 9.23 14.08
C GLU A 14 10.69 8.52 12.79
N ARG A 15 10.39 9.31 11.76
CA ARG A 15 9.92 8.81 10.47
C ARG A 15 10.58 9.59 9.36
N THR A 16 10.88 8.91 8.26
CA THR A 16 11.46 9.52 7.06
C THR A 16 10.72 9.04 5.81
N LEU A 17 10.78 9.84 4.74
CA LEU A 17 10.28 9.49 3.43
C LEU A 17 11.46 9.01 2.57
N ALA A 18 11.46 7.73 2.20
CA ALA A 18 12.39 7.20 1.21
C ALA A 18 11.76 7.33 -0.19
N ILE A 19 12.50 7.92 -1.13
CA ILE A 19 12.08 8.05 -2.54
C ILE A 19 13.10 7.32 -3.40
N ILE A 20 12.62 6.33 -4.15
CA ILE A 20 13.43 5.64 -5.15
C ILE A 20 13.41 6.48 -6.42
N LYS A 21 14.60 6.86 -6.91
CA LYS A 21 14.71 7.60 -8.17
C LYS A 21 14.29 6.71 -9.35
N PRO A 22 13.76 7.29 -10.45
CA PRO A 22 13.25 6.51 -11.59
C PRO A 22 14.27 5.55 -12.22
N ASP A 23 15.55 5.94 -12.28
CA ASP A 23 16.64 5.13 -12.81
C ASP A 23 16.94 3.90 -11.96
N ALA A 24 16.65 3.94 -10.66
CA ALA A 24 16.90 2.85 -9.72
C ALA A 24 15.66 1.99 -9.43
N ILE A 25 14.52 2.24 -10.08
CA ILE A 25 13.26 1.56 -9.76
C ILE A 25 13.31 0.05 -9.94
N HIS A 26 14.12 -0.42 -10.89
CA HIS A 26 14.33 -1.85 -11.16
C HIS A 26 15.00 -2.60 -9.99
N LYS A 27 15.49 -1.87 -8.98
CA LYS A 27 16.07 -2.41 -7.74
C LYS A 27 15.16 -2.18 -6.53
N SER A 28 13.88 -1.85 -6.73
CA SER A 28 12.99 -1.50 -5.62
C SER A 28 12.90 -2.60 -4.57
N GLU A 29 12.84 -3.86 -5.00
CA GLU A 29 12.79 -5.02 -4.10
C GLU A 29 14.06 -5.14 -3.23
N GLU A 30 15.24 -4.98 -3.85
CA GLU A 30 16.53 -5.00 -3.14
C GLU A 30 16.64 -3.82 -2.15
N ILE A 31 16.20 -2.63 -2.56
CA ILE A 31 16.20 -1.44 -1.71
C ILE A 31 15.26 -1.61 -0.51
N GLU A 32 14.07 -2.18 -0.72
CA GLU A 32 13.12 -2.47 0.36
C GLU A 32 13.67 -3.52 1.32
N ASP A 33 14.30 -4.58 0.81
CA ASP A 33 14.94 -5.60 1.65
C ASP A 33 16.05 -5.01 2.52
N ILE A 34 16.89 -4.12 1.96
CA ILE A 34 17.91 -3.41 2.73
C ILE A 34 17.29 -2.55 3.84
N ILE A 35 16.18 -1.84 3.58
CA ILE A 35 15.48 -1.03 4.58
C ILE A 35 14.98 -1.92 5.74
N LEU A 36 14.35 -3.04 5.41
CA LEU A 36 13.78 -3.96 6.40
C LEU A 36 14.86 -4.68 7.22
N THR A 37 15.90 -5.20 6.55
CA THR A 37 17.02 -5.89 7.20
C THR A 37 17.87 -4.95 8.06
N SER A 38 17.87 -3.65 7.77
CA SER A 38 18.51 -2.61 8.60
C SER A 38 17.71 -2.27 9.88
N GLY A 39 16.56 -2.90 10.10
CA GLY A 39 15.74 -2.71 11.30
C GLY A 39 14.73 -1.57 11.22
N PHE A 40 14.50 -0.99 10.03
CA PHE A 40 13.42 -0.03 9.82
C PHE A 40 12.10 -0.73 9.50
N THR A 41 10.99 -0.01 9.68
CA THR A 41 9.66 -0.47 9.29
C THR A 41 9.08 0.44 8.22
N ILE A 42 8.62 -0.15 7.12
CA ILE A 42 7.92 0.57 6.06
C ILE A 42 6.45 0.71 6.47
N LEU A 43 6.04 1.94 6.78
CA LEU A 43 4.67 2.23 7.23
C LEU A 43 3.67 2.35 6.07
N GLN A 44 4.14 2.77 4.89
CA GLN A 44 3.30 2.98 3.71
C GLN A 44 4.15 2.90 2.44
N HIS A 45 3.67 2.17 1.45
CA HIS A 45 4.21 2.16 0.09
C HIS A 45 3.28 2.94 -0.85
N LYS A 46 3.85 3.75 -1.76
CA LYS A 46 3.09 4.51 -2.77
C LYS A 46 3.54 4.13 -4.18
N PRO A 47 2.61 4.01 -5.14
CA PRO A 47 2.94 3.64 -6.51
C PRO A 47 3.79 4.71 -7.19
N LEU A 48 4.73 4.28 -8.03
CA LEU A 48 5.67 5.13 -8.78
C LEU A 48 4.97 6.17 -9.65
N ASN A 49 3.87 5.78 -10.29
CA ASN A 49 3.11 6.65 -11.17
C ASN A 49 1.67 6.76 -10.65
N PRO A 50 1.35 7.82 -9.88
CA PRO A 50 0.02 8.01 -9.32
C PRO A 50 -1.09 8.06 -10.38
N CYS A 51 -0.79 8.59 -11.57
CA CYS A 51 -1.76 8.69 -12.66
C CYS A 51 -2.05 7.31 -13.27
N VAL A 52 -1.03 6.50 -13.55
CA VAL A 52 -1.19 5.13 -14.07
C VAL A 52 -1.92 4.27 -13.05
N TRP A 53 -1.52 4.34 -11.77
CA TRP A 53 -2.18 3.61 -10.70
C TRP A 53 -3.67 3.98 -10.58
N LEU A 54 -4.00 5.27 -10.67
CA LEU A 54 -5.40 5.71 -10.65
C LEU A 54 -6.17 5.20 -11.88
N ALA A 55 -5.57 5.22 -13.07
CA ALA A 55 -6.18 4.71 -14.28
C ALA A 55 -6.48 3.19 -14.18
N GLU A 56 -5.51 2.40 -13.74
CA GLU A 56 -5.68 0.96 -13.49
C GLU A 56 -6.75 0.68 -12.43
N TRP A 57 -6.74 1.45 -11.32
CA TRP A 57 -7.73 1.32 -10.27
C TRP A 57 -9.15 1.62 -10.78
N LEU A 58 -9.32 2.68 -11.58
CA LEU A 58 -10.60 3.05 -12.17
C LEU A 58 -11.09 1.98 -13.14
N LEU A 59 -10.22 1.36 -13.94
CA LEU A 59 -10.58 0.24 -14.82
C LEU A 59 -11.03 -1.00 -14.04
N LYS A 60 -10.39 -1.29 -12.90
CA LYS A 60 -10.70 -2.44 -12.04
C LYS A 60 -11.98 -2.24 -11.21
N ASN A 61 -12.24 -1.01 -10.76
CA ASN A 61 -13.34 -0.66 -9.85
C ASN A 61 -14.43 0.17 -10.53
N ASN A 62 -14.57 0.08 -11.86
CA ASN A 62 -15.55 0.85 -12.60
C ASN A 62 -16.98 0.43 -12.18
N PRO A 63 -17.76 1.29 -11.50
CA PRO A 63 -19.13 0.97 -11.05
C PRO A 63 -20.11 0.80 -12.22
N ASN A 64 -19.71 1.23 -13.43
CA ASN A 64 -20.50 1.07 -14.65
C ASN A 64 -20.08 -0.16 -15.47
N LYS A 65 -19.17 -1.00 -14.94
CA LYS A 65 -18.82 -2.26 -15.60
C LYS A 65 -19.90 -3.29 -15.30
N PRO A 66 -20.60 -3.84 -16.31
CA PRO A 66 -21.62 -4.84 -16.07
C PRO A 66 -20.96 -6.09 -15.45
N GLN A 67 -21.46 -6.48 -14.27
CA GLN A 67 -21.21 -7.80 -13.70
C GLN A 67 -22.09 -8.77 -14.48
N ILE A 68 -21.53 -9.43 -15.50
CA ILE A 68 -22.22 -10.54 -16.14
C ILE A 68 -22.12 -11.69 -15.14
N CYS A 69 -23.19 -11.94 -14.39
CA CYS A 69 -23.34 -13.19 -13.68
C CYS A 69 -23.52 -14.27 -14.74
N ASP A 70 -22.43 -14.96 -15.10
CA ASP A 70 -22.55 -16.23 -15.81
C ASP A 70 -23.22 -17.21 -14.85
N GLY A 71 -24.52 -17.41 -15.05
CA GLY A 71 -25.29 -18.38 -14.30
C GLY A 71 -24.72 -19.77 -14.53
N ALA A 72 -24.29 -20.41 -13.44
CA ALA A 72 -24.14 -21.85 -13.21
C ALA A 72 -23.68 -22.72 -14.40
N VAL A 73 -22.49 -23.31 -14.25
CA VAL A 73 -22.43 -24.78 -14.28
C VAL A 73 -21.84 -25.21 -12.95
N ALA A 74 -22.70 -25.73 -12.07
CA ALA A 74 -22.23 -26.62 -11.02
C ALA A 74 -21.62 -27.83 -11.74
N GLU A 75 -20.31 -28.02 -11.64
CA GLU A 75 -19.74 -29.34 -11.92
C GLU A 75 -20.32 -30.27 -10.85
N GLU A 76 -21.29 -31.09 -11.26
CA GLU A 76 -21.65 -32.30 -10.54
C GLU A 76 -20.42 -33.19 -10.48
N ALA A 77 -20.19 -33.73 -9.28
CA ALA A 77 -19.14 -34.70 -9.02
C ALA A 77 -19.40 -36.01 -9.79
N GLU A 78 -18.34 -36.55 -10.40
CA GLU A 78 -18.15 -37.99 -10.54
C GLU A 78 -16.78 -38.36 -9.94
#